data_AF-A0A494YU39-F1
#
_entry.id   AF-A0A494YU39-F1
#
_cell.length_a   1.000
_cell.length_b   1.000
_cell.length_c   1.000
_cell.angle_alpha   90.00
_cell.angle_beta   90.00
_cell.angle_gamma   90.00
#
_symmetry.space_group_name_H-M   'P 1'
#
loop_
_entity.id
_entity.type
_entity.pdbx_description
1 polymer ?
#
loop_
_entity_poly.entity_id
_entity_poly.type
_entity_poly.pdbx_seq_one_letter_code
_entity_poly.pdbx_strand_id
1 'polypeptide(L)'
;MFKKKWLGVLLCSIAVLILVACGDEAEEASTEETEEKDASEVEDEAVEEETESADEVKSEDDSEEPEEVEDTENSSSSAPTNENINPAIAEETDGNVEIIYTNNEAGFSNDLNGFLINVDAYQIAKVTDMNADQEFRFDGAFEGYVVTAKASIENTTDKDIYNNYVMRIQLADRSDYVPSSAQYYIPEDMKIEWENTDDIGKFEPGFQKDIFVTFLFTNEEYEKLSTVDPKFIIEGGASENDDFSDSFGEDAIFDFVYSEEQAEQVANAPDFYQDKLTTDNIATKEIIYEKTDINETKELDGAKITLEGVQYTDITPNESSAERFSNFDGEELVALTIKINIENGSEQLIWNNSLGSILSVNDDEARYISQGMVENATPQDIAAGETGEKLFVFLFEKKYFDIYETFDLEVGPFMGDDGELFKGHKVEFELPR
;
A
#
# COMPACT_ATOMS: atom_id res chain seq x y z
N MET A 1 22.04 53.24 -17.59
CA MET A 1 22.68 54.22 -16.69
C MET A 1 21.58 55.03 -16.01
N PHE A 2 21.11 54.65 -14.83
CA PHE A 2 20.55 55.55 -13.81
C PHE A 2 20.45 54.80 -12.47
N LYS A 3 20.79 55.52 -11.40
CA LYS A 3 21.05 55.07 -10.04
C LYS A 3 19.84 55.36 -9.13
N LYS A 4 19.82 54.63 -8.00
CA LYS A 4 19.45 55.05 -6.62
C LYS A 4 17.95 55.02 -6.18
N LYS A 5 17.69 54.04 -5.30
CA LYS A 5 17.31 54.11 -3.86
C LYS A 5 16.33 55.21 -3.37
N TRP A 6 15.28 54.76 -2.67
CA TRP A 6 14.61 55.36 -1.50
C TRP A 6 13.85 54.21 -0.78
N LEU A 7 14.33 53.61 0.31
CA LEU A 7 14.14 53.90 1.75
C LEU A 7 12.84 54.64 2.17
N GLY A 8 12.01 53.97 2.96
CA GLY A 8 10.93 54.52 3.78
C GLY A 8 10.50 53.50 4.86
N VAL A 9 10.47 53.94 6.12
CA VAL A 9 10.47 53.17 7.39
C VAL A 9 9.10 53.23 8.08
N LEU A 10 8.66 52.16 8.77
CA LEU A 10 7.90 52.16 10.05
C LEU A 10 7.76 50.68 10.55
N LEU A 11 8.37 50.13 11.61
CA LEU A 11 8.44 50.37 13.07
C LEU A 11 7.18 49.97 13.88
N CYS A 12 7.42 49.15 14.93
CA CYS A 12 6.58 48.79 16.10
C CYS A 12 5.52 47.66 15.89
N SER A 13 5.37 46.61 16.71
CA SER A 13 5.75 46.40 18.13
C SER A 13 5.80 44.91 18.50
N ILE A 14 6.74 44.58 19.39
CA ILE A 14 6.84 43.35 20.18
C ILE A 14 5.94 43.47 21.42
N ALA A 15 5.21 42.41 21.79
CA ALA A 15 4.74 42.20 23.16
C ALA A 15 4.71 40.70 23.49
N VAL A 16 5.73 40.28 24.24
CA VAL A 16 5.77 39.04 25.02
C VAL A 16 5.17 39.36 26.40
N LEU A 17 4.30 38.50 26.93
CA LEU A 17 4.05 38.42 28.37
C LEU A 17 3.93 36.95 28.80
N ILE A 18 4.71 36.63 29.83
CA ILE A 18 4.89 35.33 30.46
C ILE A 18 4.01 35.25 31.73
N LEU A 19 3.49 34.04 31.97
CA LEU A 19 3.04 33.35 33.20
C LEU A 19 3.16 34.06 34.55
N VAL A 20 2.14 33.87 35.42
CA VAL A 20 2.32 33.59 36.87
C VAL A 20 1.16 32.73 37.40
N ALA A 21 1.51 31.67 38.14
CA ALA A 21 0.66 30.80 38.94
C ALA A 21 0.41 31.32 40.38
N CYS A 22 -0.71 30.92 40.98
CA CYS A 22 -1.08 30.86 42.41
C CYS A 22 -2.53 30.30 42.43
N GLY A 23 -3.02 29.42 43.31
CA GLY A 23 -2.56 28.83 44.56
C GLY A 23 -3.81 28.36 45.34
N ASP A 24 -3.75 27.14 45.89
CA ASP A 24 -4.32 26.55 47.12
C ASP A 24 -5.74 26.82 47.70
N GLU A 25 -6.23 25.74 48.37
CA GLU A 25 -7.27 25.60 49.44
C GLU A 25 -8.77 25.68 49.05
N ALA A 26 -9.75 24.99 49.65
CA ALA A 26 -9.92 23.86 50.60
C ALA A 26 -11.46 23.63 50.78
N GLU A 27 -11.86 22.61 51.57
CA GLU A 27 -13.22 22.23 52.08
C GLU A 27 -14.06 21.27 51.20
N GLU A 28 -14.27 19.99 51.59
CA GLU A 28 -15.19 19.41 52.63
C GLU A 28 -16.68 19.72 52.38
N ALA A 29 -17.68 18.85 52.54
CA ALA A 29 -17.84 17.43 52.88
C ALA A 29 -19.34 17.05 52.70
N SER A 30 -19.63 15.75 52.47
CA SER A 30 -20.87 14.98 52.77
C SER A 30 -22.20 15.46 52.13
N THR A 31 -23.14 14.61 51.72
CA THR A 31 -23.89 13.65 52.55
C THR A 31 -24.74 12.69 51.68
N GLU A 32 -24.74 11.41 52.05
CA GLU A 32 -25.87 10.44 52.19
C GLU A 32 -26.89 10.22 51.05
N GLU A 33 -26.89 9.01 50.46
CA GLU A 33 -27.77 7.83 50.72
C GLU A 33 -28.99 7.84 49.77
N THR A 34 -29.45 6.73 49.17
CA THR A 34 -30.11 5.57 49.83
C THR A 34 -30.16 4.36 48.86
N GLU A 35 -29.82 3.16 49.38
CA GLU A 35 -30.43 1.80 49.25
C GLU A 35 -30.87 1.25 47.86
N GLU A 36 -30.94 -0.04 47.54
CA GLU A 36 -30.63 -1.35 48.14
C GLU A 36 -30.89 -2.37 47.00
N LYS A 37 -30.05 -3.41 46.85
CA LYS A 37 -30.44 -4.84 46.97
C LYS A 37 -29.37 -5.78 46.43
N ASP A 38 -28.58 -6.23 47.39
CA ASP A 38 -28.35 -7.61 47.82
C ASP A 38 -28.32 -8.79 46.82
N ALA A 39 -27.33 -9.61 47.11
CA ALA A 39 -26.83 -10.79 46.44
C ALA A 39 -27.43 -12.09 47.00
N SER A 40 -27.11 -13.21 46.33
CA SER A 40 -26.71 -14.52 46.88
C SER A 40 -27.20 -15.63 45.95
N GLU A 41 -26.38 -16.36 45.18
CA GLU A 41 -25.37 -17.40 45.50
C GLU A 41 -25.91 -18.85 45.60
N VAL A 42 -25.29 -19.74 44.78
CA VAL A 42 -24.99 -21.22 44.86
C VAL A 42 -26.20 -22.21 44.95
N GLU A 43 -26.25 -23.44 44.38
CA GLU A 43 -25.29 -24.56 44.19
C GLU A 43 -25.71 -25.57 43.08
N ASP A 44 -24.68 -26.24 42.52
CA ASP A 44 -24.48 -27.63 42.04
C ASP A 44 -25.52 -28.46 41.25
N GLU A 45 -25.05 -29.11 40.15
CA GLU A 45 -24.79 -30.57 40.11
C GLU A 45 -24.11 -31.01 38.79
N ALA A 46 -23.13 -31.92 38.92
CA ALA A 46 -22.39 -32.60 37.86
C ALA A 46 -22.99 -33.98 37.54
N VAL A 47 -22.89 -34.46 36.29
CA VAL A 47 -22.98 -35.89 35.93
C VAL A 47 -22.06 -36.20 34.73
N GLU A 48 -21.19 -37.18 34.93
CA GLU A 48 -20.36 -37.89 33.94
C GLU A 48 -21.18 -38.85 33.05
N GLU A 49 -20.72 -39.15 31.83
CA GLU A 49 -20.72 -40.55 31.34
C GLU A 49 -19.66 -40.74 30.25
N GLU A 50 -18.67 -41.60 30.52
CA GLU A 50 -17.88 -42.33 29.52
C GLU A 50 -18.61 -43.61 29.11
N THR A 51 -18.43 -44.10 27.88
CA THR A 51 -18.07 -45.51 27.62
C THR A 51 -17.68 -45.78 26.15
N GLU A 52 -16.65 -46.63 26.03
CA GLU A 52 -15.98 -47.17 24.85
C GLU A 52 -16.84 -48.04 23.91
N SER A 53 -16.47 -48.12 22.63
CA SER A 53 -16.02 -49.40 22.04
C SER A 53 -15.45 -49.27 20.62
N ALA A 54 -14.41 -50.07 20.42
CA ALA A 54 -13.57 -50.30 19.25
C ALA A 54 -14.28 -50.86 18.01
N ASP A 55 -13.67 -50.66 16.83
CA ASP A 55 -13.23 -51.80 16.02
C ASP A 55 -12.08 -51.41 15.06
N GLU A 56 -11.00 -52.19 15.11
CA GLU A 56 -9.88 -52.23 14.17
C GLU A 56 -10.26 -53.08 12.95
N VAL A 57 -9.92 -52.68 11.73
CA VAL A 57 -9.53 -53.65 10.67
C VAL A 57 -8.40 -53.08 9.80
N LYS A 58 -7.30 -53.84 9.80
CA LYS A 58 -6.10 -53.80 8.96
C LYS A 58 -6.37 -54.09 7.47
N SER A 59 -5.55 -53.50 6.60
CA SER A 59 -5.01 -54.11 5.36
C SER A 59 -3.69 -53.38 5.01
N GLU A 60 -2.52 -53.98 5.20
CA GLU A 60 -1.71 -54.65 4.13
C GLU A 60 -1.34 -53.63 3.03
N ASP A 61 -0.24 -52.87 3.12
CA ASP A 61 1.18 -53.23 2.88
C ASP A 61 1.38 -54.18 1.70
N ASP A 62 1.56 -53.59 0.51
CA ASP A 62 2.21 -54.24 -0.62
C ASP A 62 3.32 -53.31 -1.14
N SER A 63 4.52 -53.87 -1.15
CA SER A 63 5.78 -53.22 -1.42
C SER A 63 6.19 -53.57 -2.85
N GLU A 64 6.04 -52.64 -3.79
CA GLU A 64 6.70 -52.72 -5.10
C GLU A 64 7.81 -51.66 -5.19
N GLU A 65 9.02 -52.17 -5.32
CA GLU A 65 10.28 -51.48 -5.58
C GLU A 65 10.26 -50.89 -7.01
N PRO A 66 10.61 -49.61 -7.26
CA PRO A 66 10.79 -49.12 -8.61
C PRO A 66 12.26 -49.21 -9.04
N GLU A 67 12.45 -49.71 -10.26
CA GLU A 67 13.70 -49.75 -11.01
C GLU A 67 14.27 -48.34 -11.27
N GLU A 68 15.60 -48.24 -11.22
CA GLU A 68 16.39 -47.07 -11.65
C GLU A 68 16.09 -46.69 -13.11
N VAL A 69 15.80 -45.40 -13.34
CA VAL A 69 15.99 -44.75 -14.63
C VAL A 69 16.59 -43.36 -14.39
N GLU A 70 17.78 -43.14 -14.93
CA GLU A 70 18.49 -41.85 -14.98
C GLU A 70 17.84 -40.83 -15.94
N ASP A 71 18.25 -39.56 -15.74
CA ASP A 71 17.99 -38.32 -16.50
C ASP A 71 16.65 -37.61 -16.18
N THR A 72 16.58 -36.38 -15.65
CA THR A 72 17.28 -35.16 -16.05
C THR A 72 17.01 -34.06 -15.01
N GLU A 73 18.02 -33.26 -14.67
CA GLU A 73 17.90 -32.06 -13.82
C GLU A 73 17.04 -30.98 -14.50
N ASN A 74 15.90 -30.60 -13.90
CA ASN A 74 15.53 -29.19 -13.69
C ASN A 74 14.27 -29.04 -12.79
N SER A 75 14.29 -28.00 -11.97
CA SER A 75 13.18 -27.43 -11.19
C SER A 75 12.65 -28.27 -10.02
N SER A 76 13.37 -28.22 -8.89
CA SER A 76 12.79 -28.57 -7.59
C SER A 76 11.85 -27.46 -7.16
N SER A 77 10.53 -27.70 -7.23
CA SER A 77 9.58 -27.00 -6.36
C SER A 77 9.85 -27.50 -4.93
N SER A 78 10.56 -26.71 -4.14
CA SER A 78 10.77 -27.00 -2.72
C SER A 78 9.49 -26.70 -1.93
N ALA A 79 9.05 -27.68 -1.15
CA ALA A 79 8.07 -27.48 -0.08
C ALA A 79 8.50 -26.32 0.85
N PRO A 80 7.57 -25.62 1.54
CA PRO A 80 7.93 -24.53 2.44
C PRO A 80 8.81 -25.07 3.56
N THR A 81 10.09 -24.73 3.54
CA THR A 81 11.00 -25.00 4.65
C THR A 81 10.87 -23.85 5.64
N ASN A 82 10.37 -24.12 6.85
CA ASN A 82 10.46 -23.20 8.00
C ASN A 82 11.92 -22.97 8.47
N GLU A 83 12.90 -23.21 7.61
CA GLU A 83 14.29 -22.91 7.87
C GLU A 83 14.46 -21.40 7.84
N ASN A 84 15.10 -20.86 8.87
CA ASN A 84 15.36 -19.43 8.98
C ASN A 84 16.35 -19.01 7.87
N ILE A 85 15.89 -18.21 6.91
CA ILE A 85 16.73 -17.69 5.81
C ILE A 85 17.74 -16.64 6.29
N ASN A 86 17.51 -16.07 7.48
CA ASN A 86 18.31 -14.97 8.03
C ASN A 86 18.85 -15.31 9.43
N PRO A 87 19.97 -16.05 9.51
CA PRO A 87 20.59 -16.39 10.79
C PRO A 87 21.16 -15.17 11.53
N ALA A 88 21.40 -14.04 10.83
CA ALA A 88 21.95 -12.82 11.44
C ALA A 88 21.02 -12.22 12.50
N ILE A 89 19.71 -12.47 12.43
CA ILE A 89 18.75 -12.02 13.45
C ILE A 89 19.15 -12.57 14.83
N ALA A 90 19.41 -13.87 14.95
CA ALA A 90 19.78 -14.48 16.22
C ALA A 90 21.17 -14.01 16.70
N GLU A 91 22.12 -13.86 15.77
CA GLU A 91 23.49 -13.42 16.08
C GLU A 91 23.55 -11.99 16.61
N GLU A 92 22.87 -11.06 15.93
CA GLU A 92 22.93 -9.63 16.27
C GLU A 92 22.03 -9.26 17.46
N THR A 93 20.92 -9.99 17.67
CA THR A 93 20.03 -9.73 18.81
C THR A 93 20.41 -10.47 20.09
N ASP A 94 21.23 -11.52 20.00
CA ASP A 94 21.49 -12.49 21.09
C ASP A 94 20.19 -13.11 21.66
N GLY A 95 19.13 -13.14 20.84
CA GLY A 95 17.80 -13.61 21.22
C GLY A 95 17.41 -14.96 20.61
N ASN A 96 16.26 -15.48 21.05
CA ASN A 96 15.64 -16.67 20.49
C ASN A 96 14.76 -16.30 19.30
N VAL A 97 14.96 -16.97 18.17
CA VAL A 97 14.25 -16.72 16.90
C VAL A 97 13.28 -17.86 16.59
N GLU A 98 12.02 -17.52 16.36
CA GLU A 98 10.96 -18.42 15.90
C GLU A 98 10.38 -17.90 14.58
N ILE A 99 10.46 -18.69 13.50
CA ILE A 99 9.82 -18.35 12.22
C ILE A 99 8.33 -18.65 12.32
N ILE A 100 7.50 -17.62 12.17
CA ILE A 100 6.05 -17.72 12.33
C ILE A 100 5.29 -17.66 11.00
N TYR A 101 5.92 -17.13 9.95
CA TYR A 101 5.35 -17.10 8.61
C TYR A 101 6.45 -17.07 7.55
N THR A 102 6.20 -17.72 6.41
CA THR A 102 7.09 -17.71 5.24
C THR A 102 6.25 -17.57 3.98
N ASN A 103 6.52 -16.54 3.19
CA ASN A 103 6.02 -16.42 1.83
C ASN A 103 7.15 -16.72 0.84
N ASN A 104 7.09 -17.87 0.16
CA ASN A 104 8.09 -18.30 -0.80
C ASN A 104 7.81 -17.82 -2.24
N GLU A 105 6.64 -17.23 -2.48
CA GLU A 105 6.14 -16.87 -3.80
C GLU A 105 5.61 -15.44 -3.78
N ALA A 106 6.38 -14.51 -3.19
CA ALA A 106 5.97 -13.12 -3.13
C ALA A 106 5.87 -12.53 -4.54
N GLY A 107 6.91 -12.73 -5.36
CA GLY A 107 6.92 -12.32 -6.77
C GLY A 107 6.68 -10.83 -6.99
N PHE A 108 6.99 -9.99 -6.01
CA PHE A 108 6.79 -8.55 -6.11
C PHE A 108 7.88 -7.97 -7.01
N SER A 109 7.50 -7.10 -7.96
CA SER A 109 8.41 -6.53 -8.94
C SER A 109 8.08 -5.07 -9.20
N ASN A 110 9.10 -4.22 -9.18
CA ASN A 110 9.02 -2.84 -9.65
C ASN A 110 10.03 -2.63 -10.79
N ASP A 111 9.51 -2.36 -11.99
CA ASP A 111 10.32 -2.01 -13.17
C ASP A 111 10.32 -0.49 -13.34
N LEU A 112 11.43 0.12 -12.93
CA LEU A 112 11.68 1.55 -13.05
C LEU A 112 12.44 1.79 -14.36
N ASN A 113 11.78 1.53 -15.51
CA ASN A 113 12.31 1.71 -16.85
C ASN A 113 13.66 1.00 -17.10
N GLY A 114 13.77 -0.26 -16.70
CA GLY A 114 14.97 -1.09 -16.84
C GLY A 114 15.85 -1.12 -15.60
N PHE A 115 15.53 -0.37 -14.54
CA PHE A 115 16.05 -0.60 -13.20
C PHE A 115 15.04 -1.43 -12.40
N LEU A 116 15.37 -2.70 -12.18
CA LEU A 116 14.46 -3.71 -11.64
C LEU A 116 14.75 -3.92 -10.15
N ILE A 117 13.71 -3.87 -9.33
CA ILE A 117 13.75 -4.29 -7.93
C ILE A 117 12.69 -5.37 -7.73
N ASN A 118 13.13 -6.57 -7.35
CA ASN A 118 12.23 -7.71 -7.14
C ASN A 118 12.32 -8.19 -5.69
N VAL A 119 11.22 -8.71 -5.15
CA VAL A 119 11.18 -9.47 -3.90
C VAL A 119 10.61 -10.85 -4.18
N ASP A 120 11.48 -11.86 -4.11
CA ASP A 120 11.11 -13.24 -4.45
C ASP A 120 10.35 -13.91 -3.30
N ALA A 121 10.77 -13.63 -2.07
CA ALA A 121 10.27 -14.26 -0.86
C ALA A 121 10.50 -13.37 0.36
N TYR A 122 9.75 -13.62 1.44
CA TYR A 122 10.03 -13.04 2.74
C TYR A 122 9.64 -13.98 3.89
N GLN A 123 10.27 -13.79 5.05
CA GLN A 123 9.97 -14.50 6.28
C GLN A 123 9.68 -13.54 7.42
N ILE A 124 8.78 -13.94 8.31
CA ILE A 124 8.49 -13.23 9.55
C ILE A 124 9.02 -14.08 10.70
N ALA A 125 9.91 -13.47 11.48
CA ALA A 125 10.51 -14.06 12.66
C ALA A 125 10.04 -13.33 13.92
N LYS A 126 9.54 -14.06 14.91
CA LYS A 126 9.40 -13.56 16.28
C LYS A 126 10.75 -13.71 16.97
N VAL A 127 11.19 -12.64 17.61
CA VAL A 127 12.43 -12.62 18.41
C VAL A 127 12.07 -12.38 19.86
N THR A 128 12.62 -13.16 20.77
CA THR A 128 12.39 -13.05 22.23
C THR A 128 13.71 -13.13 22.99
N ASP A 129 13.74 -12.65 24.24
CA ASP A 129 14.95 -12.67 25.09
C ASP A 129 16.14 -11.94 24.44
N MET A 130 15.87 -10.83 23.75
CA MET A 130 16.92 -10.03 23.10
C MET A 130 17.85 -9.40 24.14
N ASN A 131 19.09 -9.11 23.72
CA ASN A 131 20.00 -8.30 24.50
C ASN A 131 19.42 -6.90 24.76
N ALA A 132 19.75 -6.30 25.90
CA ALA A 132 19.28 -4.98 26.31
C ALA A 132 19.69 -3.84 25.34
N ASP A 133 20.73 -4.05 24.53
CA ASP A 133 21.10 -3.08 23.51
C ASP A 133 20.15 -3.06 22.30
N GLN A 134 19.20 -3.99 22.19
CA GLN A 134 18.19 -4.03 21.14
C GLN A 134 16.91 -3.29 21.50
N GLU A 135 16.66 -2.99 22.78
CA GLU A 135 15.42 -2.39 23.28
C GLU A 135 15.00 -1.15 22.49
N PHE A 136 15.96 -0.30 22.10
CA PHE A 136 15.66 0.95 21.38
C PHE A 136 15.06 0.74 19.98
N ARG A 137 15.22 -0.45 19.40
CA ARG A 137 14.65 -0.81 18.09
C ARG A 137 13.23 -1.37 18.21
N PHE A 138 12.79 -1.71 19.43
CA PHE A 138 11.51 -2.38 19.72
C PHE A 138 10.74 -1.68 20.84
N ASP A 139 10.81 -0.34 20.89
CA ASP A 139 10.10 0.51 21.87
C ASP A 139 10.28 0.10 23.34
N GLY A 140 11.51 -0.27 23.73
CA GLY A 140 11.83 -0.67 25.09
C GLY A 140 11.50 -2.14 25.41
N ALA A 141 11.04 -2.93 24.44
CA ALA A 141 10.78 -4.35 24.60
C ALA A 141 12.03 -5.20 24.30
N PHE A 142 12.07 -6.39 24.90
CA PHE A 142 13.07 -7.44 24.64
C PHE A 142 12.51 -8.54 23.71
N GLU A 143 11.36 -8.27 23.11
CA GLU A 143 10.71 -9.10 22.11
C GLU A 143 10.10 -8.22 21.02
N GLY A 144 9.93 -8.79 19.84
CA GLY A 144 9.40 -8.10 18.67
C GLY A 144 9.45 -9.00 17.45
N TYR A 145 9.22 -8.43 16.27
CA TYR A 145 9.19 -9.18 15.03
C TYR A 145 10.13 -8.58 13.99
N VAL A 146 10.76 -9.45 13.20
CA VAL A 146 11.63 -9.07 12.09
C VAL A 146 11.10 -9.72 10.83
N VAL A 147 10.73 -8.90 9.85
CA VAL A 147 10.48 -9.38 8.49
C VAL A 147 11.78 -9.30 7.72
N THR A 148 12.21 -10.38 7.07
CA THR A 148 13.33 -10.35 6.12
C THR A 148 12.78 -10.62 4.72
N ALA A 149 12.96 -9.65 3.82
CA ALA A 149 12.65 -9.83 2.41
C ALA A 149 13.92 -10.16 1.63
N LYS A 150 13.86 -11.24 0.84
CA LYS A 150 14.88 -11.60 -0.14
C LYS A 150 14.57 -10.88 -1.44
N ALA A 151 15.42 -9.93 -1.78
CA ALA A 151 15.25 -9.08 -2.94
C ALA A 151 16.41 -9.22 -3.93
N SER A 152 16.19 -8.76 -5.16
CA SER A 152 17.23 -8.58 -6.17
C SER A 152 17.12 -7.20 -6.79
N ILE A 153 18.28 -6.60 -7.10
CA ILE A 153 18.38 -5.33 -7.80
C ILE A 153 19.17 -5.56 -9.08
N GLU A 154 18.64 -5.09 -10.21
CA GLU A 154 19.27 -5.20 -11.52
C GLU A 154 19.17 -3.87 -12.30
N ASN A 155 20.30 -3.37 -12.80
CA ASN A 155 20.32 -2.26 -13.75
C ASN A 155 20.55 -2.80 -15.16
N THR A 156 19.47 -2.94 -15.95
CA THR A 156 19.53 -3.42 -17.34
C THR A 156 19.78 -2.31 -18.36
N THR A 157 19.87 -1.06 -17.91
CA THR A 157 20.07 0.11 -18.78
C THR A 157 21.53 0.25 -19.21
N ASP A 158 21.80 1.16 -20.15
CA ASP A 158 23.16 1.53 -20.56
C ASP A 158 23.71 2.76 -19.81
N LYS A 159 23.02 3.20 -18.74
CA LYS A 159 23.38 4.36 -17.92
C LYS A 159 23.54 3.99 -16.44
N ASP A 160 24.26 4.84 -15.72
CA ASP A 160 24.24 4.81 -14.26
C ASP A 160 22.84 5.23 -13.78
N ILE A 161 22.28 4.48 -12.84
CA ILE A 161 20.99 4.77 -12.22
C ILE A 161 21.19 5.04 -10.73
N TYR A 162 20.56 6.08 -10.20
CA TYR A 162 20.55 6.41 -8.78
C TYR A 162 19.21 6.01 -8.17
N ASN A 163 19.25 5.22 -7.09
CA ASN A 163 18.07 4.82 -6.34
C ASN A 163 18.46 4.43 -4.90
N ASN A 164 17.57 4.67 -3.94
CA ASN A 164 17.79 4.33 -2.53
C ASN A 164 17.22 2.96 -2.14
N TYR A 165 16.54 2.29 -3.08
CA TYR A 165 15.89 0.97 -2.98
C TYR A 165 15.06 0.79 -1.71
N VAL A 166 14.40 1.88 -1.29
CA VAL A 166 13.58 1.88 -0.09
C VAL A 166 12.33 1.05 -0.33
N MET A 167 12.06 0.19 0.64
CA MET A 167 10.81 -0.53 0.76
C MET A 167 10.13 -0.13 2.07
N ARG A 168 8.80 -0.23 2.13
CA ARG A 168 8.04 -0.04 3.38
C ARG A 168 6.87 -1.03 3.47
N ILE A 169 6.47 -1.34 4.69
CA ILE A 169 5.21 -2.03 4.96
C ILE A 169 4.24 -0.99 5.54
N GLN A 170 3.23 -0.63 4.76
CA GLN A 170 2.16 0.28 5.16
C GLN A 170 1.15 -0.46 6.03
N LEU A 171 0.71 0.17 7.12
CA LEU A 171 -0.26 -0.36 8.06
C LEU A 171 -1.63 0.30 7.82
N ALA A 172 -2.09 1.20 8.71
CA ALA A 172 -3.43 1.77 8.60
C ALA A 172 -3.59 2.76 7.43
N ASP A 173 -2.55 3.52 7.11
CA ASP A 173 -2.52 4.46 5.99
C ASP A 173 -1.09 4.85 5.61
N ARG A 174 -0.94 5.65 4.56
CA ARG A 174 0.36 6.12 4.04
C ARG A 174 1.31 6.76 5.06
N SER A 175 0.80 7.31 6.16
CA SER A 175 1.61 7.96 7.21
C SER A 175 2.04 6.98 8.30
N ASP A 176 1.46 5.78 8.32
CA ASP A 176 1.64 4.75 9.32
C ASP A 176 2.26 3.52 8.66
N TYR A 177 3.59 3.44 8.71
CA TYR A 177 4.35 2.41 8.02
C TYR A 177 5.63 2.04 8.77
N VAL A 178 6.08 0.81 8.55
CA VAL A 178 7.39 0.31 9.00
C VAL A 178 8.37 0.43 7.83
N PRO A 179 9.44 1.24 7.94
CA PRO A 179 10.44 1.35 6.89
C PRO A 179 11.37 0.13 6.87
N SER A 180 11.87 -0.20 5.69
CA SER A 180 12.96 -1.17 5.56
C SER A 180 14.28 -0.62 6.12
N SER A 181 15.15 -1.55 6.50
CA SER A 181 16.56 -1.32 6.83
C SER A 181 17.43 -2.22 5.95
N ALA A 182 18.49 -1.63 5.40
CA ALA A 182 19.57 -2.34 4.72
C ALA A 182 20.80 -2.53 5.62
N GLN A 183 20.68 -2.25 6.93
CA GLN A 183 21.82 -2.24 7.86
C GLN A 183 21.74 -3.31 8.95
N TYR A 184 20.54 -3.57 9.48
CA TYR A 184 20.36 -4.39 10.68
C TYR A 184 19.94 -5.80 10.33
N TYR A 185 20.53 -6.78 11.02
CA TYR A 185 20.19 -8.19 10.90
C TYR A 185 20.36 -8.69 9.47
N ILE A 186 21.44 -8.27 8.80
CA ILE A 186 21.70 -8.65 7.41
C ILE A 186 23.11 -9.26 7.34
N PRO A 187 23.25 -10.48 6.81
CA PRO A 187 24.55 -11.07 6.51
C PRO A 187 25.37 -10.19 5.55
N GLU A 188 26.68 -10.11 5.76
CA GLU A 188 27.55 -9.22 4.96
C GLU A 188 27.50 -9.49 3.44
N ASP A 189 27.35 -10.74 3.03
CA ASP A 189 27.24 -11.13 1.62
C ASP A 189 25.91 -10.67 0.97
N MET A 190 24.88 -10.42 1.78
CA MET A 190 23.56 -9.95 1.37
C MET A 190 23.40 -8.42 1.50
N LYS A 191 24.46 -7.68 1.86
CA LYS A 191 24.50 -6.19 1.87
C LYS A 191 25.05 -5.65 0.56
N ILE A 192 24.64 -4.46 0.16
CA ILE A 192 25.38 -3.70 -0.86
C ILE A 192 26.53 -2.98 -0.17
N GLU A 193 27.75 -3.26 -0.62
CA GLU A 193 28.95 -2.56 -0.18
C GLU A 193 29.22 -1.39 -1.12
N TRP A 194 29.34 -0.19 -0.55
CA TRP A 194 29.68 1.02 -1.29
C TRP A 194 31.16 1.34 -1.05
N GLU A 195 31.96 1.42 -2.11
CA GLU A 195 33.41 1.71 -1.98
C GLU A 195 33.67 3.13 -1.49
N ASN A 196 32.84 4.10 -1.90
CA ASN A 196 32.91 5.51 -1.50
C ASN A 196 31.53 6.05 -1.13
N THR A 197 31.51 7.11 -0.31
CA THR A 197 30.26 7.80 0.05
C THR A 197 29.56 8.45 -1.13
N ASP A 198 30.31 8.80 -2.16
CA ASP A 198 29.78 9.44 -3.38
C ASP A 198 29.08 8.43 -4.30
N ASP A 199 29.28 7.13 -4.07
CA ASP A 199 28.69 6.04 -4.88
C ASP A 199 27.41 5.47 -4.23
N ILE A 200 27.01 5.94 -3.04
CA ILE A 200 25.84 5.41 -2.33
C ILE A 200 24.58 5.55 -3.19
N GLY A 201 23.93 4.44 -3.47
CA GLY A 201 22.71 4.38 -4.28
C GLY A 201 22.96 4.47 -5.78
N LYS A 202 24.21 4.45 -6.24
CA LYS A 202 24.58 4.47 -7.65
C LYS A 202 24.75 3.05 -8.20
N PHE A 203 23.97 2.69 -9.19
CA PHE A 203 24.01 1.38 -9.85
C PHE A 203 24.53 1.52 -11.27
N GLU A 204 25.71 0.98 -11.56
CA GLU A 204 26.31 1.00 -12.90
C GLU A 204 25.55 0.07 -13.88
N PRO A 205 25.66 0.30 -15.19
CA PRO A 205 25.11 -0.59 -16.22
C PRO A 205 25.50 -2.06 -15.99
N GLY A 206 24.51 -2.95 -15.99
CA GLY A 206 24.69 -4.38 -15.77
C GLY A 206 24.92 -4.78 -14.31
N PHE A 207 24.75 -3.86 -13.35
CA PHE A 207 24.72 -4.22 -11.94
C PHE A 207 23.62 -5.25 -11.69
N GLN A 208 23.94 -6.30 -10.94
CA GLN A 208 22.97 -7.30 -10.49
C GLN A 208 23.40 -7.84 -9.13
N LYS A 209 22.51 -7.82 -8.14
CA LYS A 209 22.80 -8.37 -6.81
C LYS A 209 21.55 -8.79 -6.06
N ASP A 210 21.62 -9.98 -5.45
CA ASP A 210 20.67 -10.41 -4.43
C ASP A 210 21.02 -9.75 -3.09
N ILE A 211 20.00 -9.26 -2.39
CA ILE A 211 20.13 -8.56 -1.12
C ILE A 211 19.07 -9.02 -0.14
N PHE A 212 19.30 -8.77 1.15
CA PHE A 212 18.24 -8.75 2.14
C PHE A 212 17.92 -7.32 2.55
N VAL A 213 16.64 -7.09 2.79
CA VAL A 213 16.16 -5.92 3.54
C VAL A 213 15.31 -6.41 4.70
N THR A 214 15.38 -5.72 5.83
CA THR A 214 14.67 -6.10 7.05
C THR A 214 13.67 -5.04 7.47
N PHE A 215 12.57 -5.43 8.11
CA PHE A 215 11.58 -4.54 8.70
C PHE A 215 11.42 -4.93 10.16
N LEU A 216 11.50 -3.95 11.05
CA LEU A 216 11.49 -4.18 12.50
C LEU A 216 10.14 -3.74 13.04
N PHE A 217 9.39 -4.68 13.59
CA PHE A 217 8.08 -4.44 14.16
C PHE A 217 8.15 -4.56 15.67
N THR A 218 7.62 -3.55 16.36
CA THR A 218 7.19 -3.69 17.74
C THR A 218 6.03 -4.70 17.84
N ASN A 219 5.73 -5.15 19.06
CA ASN A 219 4.56 -6.01 19.29
C ASN A 219 3.25 -5.33 18.84
N GLU A 220 3.08 -4.04 19.13
CA GLU A 220 1.86 -3.28 18.77
C GLU A 220 1.69 -3.18 17.25
N GLU A 221 2.77 -2.84 16.52
CA GLU A 221 2.73 -2.76 15.05
C GLU A 221 2.43 -4.13 14.41
N TYR A 222 2.98 -5.21 14.97
CA TYR A 222 2.71 -6.55 14.45
C TYR A 222 1.26 -7.00 14.71
N GLU A 223 0.74 -6.77 15.93
CA GLU A 223 -0.65 -7.07 16.27
C GLU A 223 -1.64 -6.30 15.39
N LYS A 224 -1.30 -5.05 15.02
CA LYS A 224 -2.08 -4.20 14.13
C LYS A 224 -2.28 -4.76 12.73
N LEU A 225 -1.38 -5.63 12.24
CA LEU A 225 -1.53 -6.27 10.93
C LEU A 225 -2.87 -7.00 10.79
N SER A 226 -3.43 -7.50 11.90
CA SER A 226 -4.71 -8.21 11.93
C SER A 226 -5.96 -7.33 11.86
N THR A 227 -5.80 -6.01 11.93
CA THR A 227 -6.93 -5.07 11.96
C THR A 227 -6.96 -4.13 10.76
N VAL A 228 -6.00 -4.27 9.84
CA VAL A 228 -5.83 -3.44 8.65
C VAL A 228 -5.54 -4.31 7.43
N ASP A 229 -5.55 -3.72 6.24
CA ASP A 229 -5.07 -4.33 5.00
C ASP A 229 -3.64 -3.86 4.69
N PRO A 230 -2.60 -4.47 5.28
CA PRO A 230 -1.23 -3.97 5.14
C PRO A 230 -0.71 -4.12 3.70
N LYS A 231 0.09 -3.15 3.26
CA LYS A 231 0.68 -3.14 1.91
C LYS A 231 2.19 -3.23 1.95
N PHE A 232 2.78 -4.08 1.13
CA PHE A 232 4.22 -4.07 0.85
C PHE A 232 4.47 -3.13 -0.32
N ILE A 233 5.33 -2.14 -0.14
CA ILE A 233 5.59 -1.12 -1.14
C ILE A 233 7.07 -1.11 -1.47
N ILE A 234 7.38 -1.29 -2.76
CA ILE A 234 8.70 -1.05 -3.34
C ILE A 234 8.67 0.37 -3.90
N GLU A 235 9.40 1.30 -3.28
CA GLU A 235 9.35 2.70 -3.69
C GLU A 235 9.96 2.91 -5.08
N GLY A 236 9.37 3.84 -5.83
CA GLY A 236 9.87 4.26 -7.13
C GLY A 236 11.04 5.26 -7.03
N GLY A 237 11.06 6.23 -7.94
CA GLY A 237 11.98 7.36 -7.86
C GLY A 237 13.44 7.02 -8.21
N ALA A 238 13.66 6.12 -9.18
CA ALA A 238 14.97 5.98 -9.82
C ALA A 238 15.32 7.27 -10.60
N SER A 239 16.60 7.57 -10.77
CA SER A 239 17.07 8.81 -11.38
C SER A 239 18.31 8.57 -12.24
N GLU A 240 18.50 9.38 -13.29
CA GLU A 240 19.75 9.36 -14.08
C GLU A 240 20.82 10.31 -13.48
N ASN A 241 20.50 10.98 -12.37
CA ASN A 241 21.39 11.91 -11.68
C ASN A 241 21.38 11.72 -10.15
N ASP A 242 22.41 12.27 -9.48
CA ASP A 242 22.64 12.08 -8.05
C ASP A 242 21.82 13.04 -7.16
N ASP A 243 21.17 14.05 -7.75
CA ASP A 243 20.32 15.01 -7.05
C ASP A 243 18.83 14.69 -7.12
N PHE A 244 18.46 13.59 -7.79
CA PHE A 244 17.09 13.09 -7.95
C PHE A 244 16.13 14.12 -8.56
N SER A 245 16.65 15.09 -9.32
CA SER A 245 15.82 16.13 -9.95
C SER A 245 15.02 15.62 -11.15
N ASP A 246 15.40 14.46 -11.69
CA ASP A 246 14.71 13.77 -12.79
C ASP A 246 14.09 12.44 -12.38
N SER A 247 13.82 12.25 -11.08
CA SER A 247 13.26 11.00 -10.57
C SER A 247 12.05 10.52 -11.37
N PHE A 248 12.06 9.23 -11.68
CA PHE A 248 11.06 8.55 -12.49
C PHE A 248 10.72 7.18 -11.90
N GLY A 249 9.64 6.60 -12.41
CA GLY A 249 9.10 5.32 -11.95
C GLY A 249 8.36 5.46 -10.62
N GLU A 250 7.34 4.61 -10.46
CA GLU A 250 6.33 4.75 -9.42
C GLU A 250 6.50 3.69 -8.35
N ASP A 251 5.85 3.90 -7.20
CA ASP A 251 5.72 2.88 -6.18
C ASP A 251 4.98 1.66 -6.76
N ALA A 252 5.54 0.46 -6.58
CA ALA A 252 4.82 -0.78 -6.79
C ALA A 252 4.24 -1.24 -5.44
N ILE A 253 2.93 -1.52 -5.43
CA ILE A 253 2.15 -1.74 -4.22
C ILE A 253 1.53 -3.14 -4.27
N PHE A 254 1.76 -3.92 -3.22
CA PHE A 254 1.32 -5.31 -3.11
C PHE A 254 0.63 -5.53 -1.76
N ASP A 255 -0.23 -6.53 -1.66
CA ASP A 255 -0.72 -6.98 -0.34
C ASP A 255 0.42 -7.61 0.45
N PHE A 256 0.61 -7.15 1.69
CA PHE A 256 1.56 -7.78 2.61
C PHE A 256 0.89 -8.91 3.37
N VAL A 257 1.17 -10.14 2.94
CA VAL A 257 0.61 -11.33 3.59
C VAL A 257 1.43 -11.69 4.82
N TYR A 258 0.81 -11.76 5.99
CA TYR A 258 1.53 -12.03 7.25
C TYR A 258 1.14 -13.36 7.93
N SER A 259 0.15 -14.06 7.38
CA SER A 259 -0.31 -15.36 7.89
C SER A 259 -1.01 -16.16 6.80
N GLU A 260 -1.13 -17.48 7.00
CA GLU A 260 -1.89 -18.36 6.08
C GLU A 260 -3.37 -17.98 5.98
N GLU A 261 -3.99 -17.57 7.11
CA GLU A 261 -5.39 -17.14 7.12
C GLU A 261 -5.62 -15.90 6.25
N GLN A 262 -4.72 -14.91 6.37
CA GLN A 262 -4.82 -13.71 5.54
C GLN A 262 -4.45 -14.00 4.08
N ALA A 263 -3.55 -14.94 3.80
CA ALA A 263 -3.25 -15.39 2.44
C ALA A 263 -4.50 -15.94 1.73
N GLU A 264 -5.29 -16.76 2.43
CA GLU A 264 -6.56 -17.26 1.91
C GLU A 264 -7.58 -16.13 1.68
N GLN A 265 -7.62 -15.12 2.54
CA GLN A 265 -8.51 -13.96 2.37
C GLN A 265 -8.14 -13.14 1.13
N VAL A 266 -6.86 -12.82 0.96
CA VAL A 266 -6.35 -12.07 -0.21
C VAL A 266 -6.57 -12.85 -1.50
N ALA A 267 -6.28 -14.16 -1.52
CA ALA A 267 -6.45 -14.99 -2.71
C ALA A 267 -7.90 -15.13 -3.19
N ASN A 268 -8.88 -14.89 -2.31
CA ASN A 268 -10.31 -14.94 -2.62
C ASN A 268 -10.95 -13.54 -2.75
N ALA A 269 -10.18 -12.47 -2.56
CA ALA A 269 -10.68 -11.11 -2.68
C ALA A 269 -10.97 -10.77 -4.15
N PRO A 270 -11.99 -9.94 -4.44
CA PRO A 270 -12.20 -9.39 -5.78
C PRO A 270 -11.01 -8.55 -6.23
N ASP A 271 -10.70 -8.57 -7.53
CA ASP A 271 -9.69 -7.70 -8.13
C ASP A 271 -10.22 -6.27 -8.22
N PHE A 272 -9.70 -5.36 -7.40
CA PHE A 272 -10.05 -3.95 -7.46
C PHE A 272 -9.08 -3.16 -8.34
N TYR A 273 -9.59 -2.18 -9.08
CA TYR A 273 -8.77 -1.12 -9.65
C TYR A 273 -8.01 -0.41 -8.52
N GLN A 274 -6.72 -0.20 -8.74
CA GLN A 274 -5.74 0.20 -7.73
C GLN A 274 -5.76 1.70 -7.42
N ASP A 275 -6.92 2.35 -7.32
CA ASP A 275 -6.98 3.74 -6.88
C ASP A 275 -6.58 3.90 -5.40
N LYS A 276 -6.45 5.14 -4.92
CA LYS A 276 -5.94 5.40 -3.56
C LYS A 276 -6.89 4.99 -2.46
N LEU A 277 -8.16 4.66 -2.75
CA LEU A 277 -9.00 4.07 -1.71
C LEU A 277 -8.40 2.74 -1.24
N THR A 278 -7.85 1.95 -2.16
CA THR A 278 -7.22 0.65 -1.86
C THR A 278 -5.72 0.78 -1.62
N THR A 279 -4.99 1.53 -2.44
CA THR A 279 -3.52 1.58 -2.36
C THR A 279 -2.98 2.37 -1.16
N ASP A 280 -3.65 3.46 -0.77
CA ASP A 280 -3.30 4.24 0.43
C ASP A 280 -4.04 3.73 1.69
N ASN A 281 -4.74 2.59 1.60
CA ASN A 281 -5.57 2.00 2.66
C ASN A 281 -6.57 2.99 3.28
N ILE A 282 -7.22 3.80 2.44
CA ILE A 282 -8.17 4.84 2.88
C ILE A 282 -9.54 4.23 3.21
N ALA A 283 -9.97 3.20 2.47
CA ALA A 283 -11.26 2.54 2.66
C ALA A 283 -11.23 1.09 2.16
N THR A 284 -12.03 0.23 2.79
CA THR A 284 -12.35 -1.09 2.23
C THR A 284 -13.44 -0.97 1.16
N LYS A 285 -13.44 -1.92 0.22
CA LYS A 285 -14.38 -1.95 -0.91
C LYS A 285 -15.13 -3.28 -0.97
N GLU A 286 -16.39 -3.21 -1.40
CA GLU A 286 -17.20 -4.37 -1.78
C GLU A 286 -17.83 -4.11 -3.16
N ILE A 287 -17.62 -5.02 -4.13
CA ILE A 287 -18.15 -4.87 -5.50
C ILE A 287 -19.69 -4.94 -5.49
N ILE A 288 -20.34 -3.88 -6.01
CA ILE A 288 -21.77 -3.86 -6.34
C ILE A 288 -21.97 -4.34 -7.77
N TYR A 289 -21.19 -3.78 -8.70
CA TYR A 289 -21.23 -4.07 -10.13
C TYR A 289 -19.88 -3.77 -10.74
N GLU A 290 -19.47 -4.56 -11.72
CA GLU A 290 -18.29 -4.27 -12.51
C GLU A 290 -18.47 -4.67 -13.98
N LYS A 291 -17.74 -3.97 -14.84
CA LYS A 291 -17.59 -4.31 -16.25
C LYS A 291 -16.20 -3.89 -16.70
N THR A 292 -15.30 -4.86 -16.81
CA THR A 292 -13.86 -4.64 -17.09
C THR A 292 -13.48 -4.74 -18.57
N ASP A 293 -14.39 -5.26 -19.41
CA ASP A 293 -14.16 -5.48 -20.85
C ASP A 293 -15.04 -4.58 -21.75
N ILE A 294 -15.15 -3.29 -21.45
CA ILE A 294 -15.93 -2.34 -22.27
C ILE A 294 -15.19 -2.07 -23.58
N ASN A 295 -13.92 -1.65 -23.48
CA ASN A 295 -13.02 -1.37 -24.60
C ASN A 295 -13.60 -0.44 -25.69
N GLU A 296 -14.46 0.51 -25.30
CA GLU A 296 -15.01 1.51 -26.23
C GLU A 296 -13.96 2.60 -26.47
N THR A 297 -13.62 2.87 -27.73
CA THR A 297 -12.60 3.88 -28.09
C THR A 297 -13.20 5.06 -28.83
N LYS A 298 -12.82 6.27 -28.43
CA LYS A 298 -13.13 7.53 -29.11
C LYS A 298 -11.85 8.23 -29.49
N GLU A 299 -11.83 8.82 -30.68
CA GLU A 299 -10.67 9.54 -31.20
C GLU A 299 -10.93 11.05 -31.12
N LEU A 300 -9.95 11.79 -30.63
CA LEU A 300 -9.98 13.24 -30.54
C LEU A 300 -8.62 13.82 -30.96
N ASP A 301 -8.60 14.48 -32.13
CA ASP A 301 -7.43 15.22 -32.64
C ASP A 301 -6.09 14.44 -32.53
N GLY A 302 -6.13 13.13 -32.82
CA GLY A 302 -4.98 12.24 -32.83
C GLY A 302 -4.76 11.45 -31.54
N ALA A 303 -5.40 11.81 -30.43
CA ALA A 303 -5.45 10.99 -29.24
C ALA A 303 -6.58 9.95 -29.36
N LYS A 304 -6.32 8.71 -28.91
CA LYS A 304 -7.39 7.71 -28.70
C LYS A 304 -7.62 7.53 -27.22
N ILE A 305 -8.88 7.65 -26.82
CA ILE A 305 -9.33 7.51 -25.45
C ILE A 305 -10.20 6.26 -25.40
N THR A 306 -9.80 5.29 -24.61
CA THR A 306 -10.47 4.00 -24.48
C THR A 306 -11.03 3.85 -23.08
N LEU A 307 -12.35 3.69 -22.97
CA LEU A 307 -13.00 3.23 -21.75
C LEU A 307 -12.77 1.73 -21.63
N GLU A 308 -11.87 1.33 -20.74
CA GLU A 308 -11.56 -0.08 -20.51
C GLU A 308 -12.65 -0.73 -19.65
N GLY A 309 -13.01 -0.08 -18.54
CA GLY A 309 -14.04 -0.60 -17.66
C GLY A 309 -14.43 0.28 -16.48
N VAL A 310 -15.38 -0.22 -15.70
CA VAL A 310 -15.93 0.44 -14.52
C VAL A 310 -16.08 -0.55 -13.37
N GLN A 311 -15.93 -0.05 -12.14
CA GLN A 311 -16.25 -0.74 -10.90
C GLN A 311 -17.07 0.19 -10.00
N TYR A 312 -18.21 -0.30 -9.55
CA TYR A 312 -19.06 0.34 -8.56
C TYR A 312 -18.93 -0.45 -7.27
N THR A 313 -18.51 0.23 -6.20
CA THR A 313 -18.21 -0.42 -4.94
C THR A 313 -18.87 0.31 -3.78
N ASP A 314 -19.44 -0.45 -2.85
CA ASP A 314 -19.65 0.08 -1.50
C ASP A 314 -18.29 0.34 -0.87
N ILE A 315 -18.15 1.45 -0.16
CA ILE A 315 -16.91 1.81 0.53
C ILE A 315 -17.15 2.08 2.00
N THR A 316 -16.23 1.59 2.83
CA THR A 316 -16.19 1.91 4.26
C THR A 316 -14.85 2.56 4.57
N PRO A 317 -14.82 3.88 4.88
CA PRO A 317 -13.59 4.54 5.29
C PRO A 317 -12.97 3.87 6.51
N ASN A 318 -11.65 3.66 6.47
CA ASN A 318 -10.92 3.15 7.61
C ASN A 318 -10.87 4.19 8.73
N GLU A 319 -10.59 3.75 9.97
CA GLU A 319 -10.62 4.61 11.16
C GLU A 319 -9.73 5.86 11.01
N SER A 320 -8.52 5.71 10.48
CA SER A 320 -7.58 6.83 10.28
C SER A 320 -8.03 7.84 9.21
N SER A 321 -8.91 7.42 8.30
CA SER A 321 -9.39 8.22 7.18
C SER A 321 -10.82 8.74 7.37
N ALA A 322 -11.56 8.27 8.37
CA ALA A 322 -12.98 8.60 8.59
C ALA A 322 -13.28 10.10 8.59
N GLU A 323 -12.42 10.92 9.22
CA GLU A 323 -12.60 12.39 9.27
C GLU A 323 -12.59 13.04 7.88
N ARG A 324 -11.88 12.46 6.89
CA ARG A 324 -11.84 12.95 5.51
C ARG A 324 -13.18 12.82 4.81
N PHE A 325 -14.04 11.91 5.29
CA PHE A 325 -15.38 11.65 4.76
C PHE A 325 -16.49 12.30 5.61
N SER A 326 -16.15 13.14 6.58
CA SER A 326 -17.11 13.81 7.48
C SER A 326 -18.19 14.63 6.74
N ASN A 327 -17.90 15.14 5.54
CA ASN A 327 -18.87 15.87 4.71
C ASN A 327 -20.03 15.01 4.18
N PHE A 328 -19.96 13.69 4.33
CA PHE A 328 -21.04 12.76 3.99
C PHE A 328 -21.94 12.42 5.17
N ASP A 329 -21.78 13.11 6.32
CA ASP A 329 -22.66 13.00 7.50
C ASP A 329 -22.87 11.56 8.04
N GLY A 330 -21.90 10.66 7.80
CA GLY A 330 -21.96 9.26 8.23
C GLY A 330 -22.89 8.38 7.40
N GLU A 331 -23.31 8.84 6.22
CA GLU A 331 -24.09 8.06 5.26
C GLU A 331 -23.25 6.93 4.65
N GLU A 332 -23.91 5.86 4.20
CA GLU A 332 -23.27 4.81 3.40
C GLU A 332 -22.75 5.40 2.08
N LEU A 333 -21.57 4.94 1.64
CA LEU A 333 -20.86 5.52 0.51
C LEU A 333 -20.66 4.53 -0.62
N VAL A 334 -20.74 5.04 -1.84
CA VAL A 334 -20.41 4.30 -3.06
C VAL A 334 -19.28 5.02 -3.79
N ALA A 335 -18.30 4.25 -4.29
CA ALA A 335 -17.31 4.72 -5.24
C ALA A 335 -17.58 4.14 -6.63
N LEU A 336 -17.55 5.00 -7.65
CA LEU A 336 -17.42 4.59 -9.05
C LEU A 336 -15.97 4.84 -9.47
N THR A 337 -15.26 3.77 -9.79
CA THR A 337 -13.91 3.81 -10.34
C THR A 337 -13.95 3.48 -11.82
N ILE A 338 -13.45 4.37 -12.67
CA ILE A 338 -13.46 4.22 -14.13
C ILE A 338 -12.04 4.16 -14.64
N LYS A 339 -11.75 3.14 -15.45
CA LYS A 339 -10.44 2.93 -16.07
C LYS A 339 -10.43 3.42 -17.51
N ILE A 340 -9.58 4.41 -17.80
CA ILE A 340 -9.36 4.97 -19.13
C ILE A 340 -7.92 4.71 -19.57
N ASN A 341 -7.75 4.26 -20.81
CA ASN A 341 -6.47 4.24 -21.49
C ASN A 341 -6.41 5.36 -22.53
N ILE A 342 -5.26 6.04 -22.63
CA ILE A 342 -5.04 7.15 -23.57
C ILE A 342 -3.81 6.85 -24.40
N GLU A 343 -4.00 6.60 -25.70
CA GLU A 343 -2.91 6.57 -26.69
C GLU A 343 -2.72 7.99 -27.24
N ASN A 344 -1.62 8.66 -26.88
CA ASN A 344 -1.34 10.01 -27.34
C ASN A 344 -0.69 10.02 -28.72
N GLY A 345 -1.47 9.88 -29.78
CA GLY A 345 -1.00 10.03 -31.16
C GLY A 345 -0.82 11.48 -31.63
N SER A 346 -0.95 12.47 -30.74
CA SER A 346 -0.76 13.88 -31.06
C SER A 346 0.73 14.28 -30.99
N GLU A 347 1.04 15.53 -31.35
CA GLU A 347 2.39 16.09 -31.22
C GLU A 347 2.63 16.78 -29.85
N GLN A 348 1.62 16.82 -28.97
CA GLN A 348 1.65 17.57 -27.71
C GLN A 348 1.67 16.62 -26.51
N LEU A 349 2.39 16.99 -25.44
CA LEU A 349 2.31 16.32 -24.14
C LEU A 349 0.91 16.48 -23.57
N ILE A 350 0.32 15.39 -23.05
CA ILE A 350 -0.93 15.43 -22.30
C ILE A 350 -0.61 15.33 -20.81
N TRP A 351 -1.03 16.31 -20.02
CA TRP A 351 -0.93 16.28 -18.56
C TRP A 351 -2.05 15.41 -17.99
N ASN A 352 -1.73 14.17 -17.64
CA ASN A 352 -2.70 13.17 -17.18
C ASN A 352 -3.31 13.56 -15.82
N ASN A 353 -2.51 14.14 -14.93
CA ASN A 353 -2.97 14.63 -13.62
C ASN A 353 -3.88 15.87 -13.70
N SER A 354 -3.86 16.58 -14.82
CA SER A 354 -4.73 17.73 -15.07
C SER A 354 -5.91 17.38 -15.98
N LEU A 355 -6.09 16.09 -16.31
CA LEU A 355 -7.21 15.64 -17.11
C LEU A 355 -8.50 15.71 -16.30
N GLY A 356 -9.42 16.58 -16.72
CA GLY A 356 -10.72 16.72 -16.08
C GLY A 356 -11.68 15.60 -16.46
N SER A 357 -12.66 15.37 -15.60
CA SER A 357 -13.86 14.60 -15.98
C SER A 357 -15.10 15.13 -15.25
N ILE A 358 -16.25 14.95 -15.90
CA ILE A 358 -17.56 15.20 -15.30
C ILE A 358 -18.43 13.98 -15.55
N LEU A 359 -19.07 13.51 -14.49
CA LEU A 359 -20.08 12.47 -14.58
C LEU A 359 -21.46 13.11 -14.48
N SER A 360 -22.20 13.07 -15.58
CA SER A 360 -23.60 13.49 -15.63
C SER A 360 -24.51 12.29 -15.34
N VAL A 361 -25.57 12.52 -14.58
CA VAL A 361 -26.48 11.47 -14.11
C VAL A 361 -27.91 11.83 -14.45
N ASN A 362 -28.69 10.86 -14.95
CA ASN A 362 -30.11 11.02 -15.32
C ASN A 362 -30.36 12.29 -16.18
N ASP A 363 -29.68 12.42 -17.32
CA ASP A 363 -29.82 13.59 -18.21
C ASP A 363 -29.54 14.94 -17.51
N ASP A 364 -28.40 15.06 -16.82
CA ASP A 364 -27.93 16.24 -16.07
C ASP A 364 -28.76 16.62 -14.81
N GLU A 365 -29.53 15.68 -14.25
CA GLU A 365 -30.18 15.87 -12.94
C GLU A 365 -29.15 16.13 -11.83
N ALA A 366 -28.03 15.41 -11.88
CA ALA A 366 -26.87 15.62 -11.04
C ALA A 366 -25.58 15.57 -11.86
N ARG A 367 -24.55 16.29 -11.39
CA ARG A 367 -23.22 16.31 -12.01
C ARG A 367 -22.16 16.21 -10.94
N TYR A 368 -21.24 15.26 -11.14
CA TYR A 368 -20.14 14.99 -10.22
C TYR A 368 -18.82 15.30 -10.91
N ILE A 369 -17.89 15.85 -10.13
CA ILE A 369 -16.49 15.98 -10.53
C ILE A 369 -15.74 14.82 -9.89
N SER A 370 -14.77 14.28 -10.60
CA SER A 370 -13.95 13.21 -10.05
C SER A 370 -13.12 13.69 -8.86
N GLN A 371 -12.79 12.75 -7.98
CA GLN A 371 -12.17 12.99 -6.69
C GLN A 371 -10.66 12.74 -6.80
N GLY A 372 -9.94 13.66 -7.43
CA GLY A 372 -8.50 13.54 -7.70
C GLY A 372 -7.62 13.20 -6.48
N MET A 373 -8.09 13.48 -5.25
CA MET A 373 -7.39 13.12 -4.02
C MET A 373 -7.30 11.60 -3.80
N VAL A 374 -8.27 10.84 -4.32
CA VAL A 374 -8.31 9.38 -4.22
C VAL A 374 -8.00 8.69 -5.56
N GLU A 375 -7.63 9.44 -6.58
CA GLU A 375 -7.13 8.92 -7.85
C GLU A 375 -5.62 8.70 -7.80
N ASN A 376 -5.15 7.75 -8.59
CA ASN A 376 -3.72 7.62 -8.87
C ASN A 376 -3.25 8.83 -9.68
N ALA A 377 -2.02 9.25 -9.39
CA ALA A 377 -1.41 10.41 -10.01
C ALA A 377 -0.48 10.03 -11.19
N THR A 378 -0.61 8.81 -11.70
CA THR A 378 0.46 8.15 -12.47
C THR A 378 -0.10 7.39 -13.67
N PRO A 379 0.56 7.44 -14.85
CA PRO A 379 1.69 8.34 -15.16
C PRO A 379 1.26 9.80 -15.04
N GLN A 380 2.18 10.69 -14.64
CA GLN A 380 1.84 12.10 -14.45
C GLN A 380 1.43 12.78 -15.75
N ASP A 381 2.15 12.45 -16.82
CA ASP A 381 1.99 12.97 -18.17
C ASP A 381 2.10 11.83 -19.20
N ILE A 382 1.61 12.07 -20.41
CA ILE A 382 1.66 11.12 -21.52
C ILE A 382 2.31 11.82 -22.71
N ALA A 383 3.56 11.46 -23.03
CA ALA A 383 4.27 12.11 -24.12
C ALA A 383 3.70 11.72 -25.50
N ALA A 384 4.11 12.46 -26.53
CA ALA A 384 3.72 12.17 -27.90
C ALA A 384 4.20 10.77 -28.32
N GLY A 385 3.28 9.94 -28.80
CA GLY A 385 3.50 8.55 -29.19
C GLY A 385 3.43 7.55 -28.04
N GLU A 386 3.21 7.99 -26.81
CA GLU A 386 3.09 7.13 -25.63
C GLU A 386 1.64 6.80 -25.27
N THR A 387 1.49 5.85 -24.36
CA THR A 387 0.21 5.43 -23.80
C THR A 387 0.24 5.64 -22.29
N GLY A 388 -0.87 6.12 -21.73
CA GLY A 388 -1.03 6.25 -20.28
C GLY A 388 -2.40 5.79 -19.81
N GLU A 389 -2.46 5.40 -18.55
CA GLU A 389 -3.69 5.01 -17.86
C GLU A 389 -4.19 6.17 -16.98
N LYS A 390 -5.50 6.30 -16.83
CA LYS A 390 -6.13 7.19 -15.85
C LYS A 390 -7.28 6.47 -15.16
N LEU A 391 -7.26 6.50 -13.83
CA LEU A 391 -8.41 6.15 -13.01
C LEU A 391 -9.15 7.42 -12.61
N PHE A 392 -10.44 7.50 -12.92
CA PHE A 392 -11.34 8.50 -12.34
C PHE A 392 -12.15 7.88 -11.22
N VAL A 393 -12.24 8.57 -10.09
CA VAL A 393 -13.02 8.10 -8.93
C VAL A 393 -14.12 9.10 -8.62
N PHE A 394 -15.37 8.65 -8.53
CA PHE A 394 -16.51 9.46 -8.11
C PHE A 394 -17.11 8.88 -6.84
N LEU A 395 -17.46 9.74 -5.88
CA LEU A 395 -18.03 9.35 -4.60
C LEU A 395 -19.48 9.81 -4.49
N PHE A 396 -20.33 8.95 -3.93
CA PHE A 396 -21.76 9.20 -3.75
C PHE A 396 -22.18 8.80 -2.35
N GLU A 397 -23.19 9.50 -1.81
CA GLU A 397 -24.03 8.90 -0.78
C GLU A 397 -24.91 7.82 -1.44
N LYS A 398 -24.95 6.62 -0.86
CA LYS A 398 -25.62 5.45 -1.42
C LYS A 398 -27.10 5.70 -1.72
N LYS A 399 -27.79 6.47 -0.88
CA LYS A 399 -29.21 6.82 -1.08
C LYS A 399 -29.49 7.56 -2.40
N TYR A 400 -28.53 8.32 -2.91
CA TYR A 400 -28.65 8.98 -4.21
C TYR A 400 -28.20 8.05 -5.33
N PHE A 401 -27.12 7.30 -5.11
CA PHE A 401 -26.68 6.27 -6.04
C PHE A 401 -27.83 5.32 -6.40
N ASP A 402 -28.54 4.77 -5.42
CA ASP A 402 -29.59 3.76 -5.63
C ASP A 402 -30.78 4.23 -6.48
N ILE A 403 -30.98 5.54 -6.65
CA ILE A 403 -32.06 6.11 -7.48
C ILE A 403 -31.58 6.55 -8.87
N TYR A 404 -30.27 6.55 -9.11
CA TYR A 404 -29.71 6.90 -10.40
C TYR A 404 -29.84 5.73 -11.38
N GLU A 405 -30.20 6.04 -12.63
CA GLU A 405 -30.47 5.06 -13.68
C GLU A 405 -29.42 5.11 -14.79
N THR A 406 -28.98 6.32 -15.18
CA THR A 406 -28.01 6.51 -16.27
C THR A 406 -26.81 7.33 -15.82
N PHE A 407 -25.65 7.02 -16.40
CA PHE A 407 -24.37 7.63 -16.08
C PHE A 407 -23.61 7.91 -17.38
N ASP A 408 -23.31 9.18 -17.63
CA ASP A 408 -22.56 9.63 -18.80
C ASP A 408 -21.27 10.30 -18.34
N LEU A 409 -20.13 9.73 -18.73
CA LEU A 409 -18.81 10.26 -18.44
C LEU A 409 -18.36 11.20 -19.55
N GLU A 410 -18.12 12.45 -19.22
CA GLU A 410 -17.39 13.42 -20.03
C GLU A 410 -15.91 13.42 -19.61
N VAL A 411 -15.00 13.16 -20.54
CA VAL A 411 -13.54 13.22 -20.34
C VAL A 411 -12.96 14.45 -21.04
N GLY A 412 -12.32 15.30 -20.26
CA GLY A 412 -11.72 16.56 -20.66
C GLY A 412 -12.14 17.74 -19.77
N PRO A 413 -11.57 18.94 -19.98
CA PRO A 413 -10.62 19.27 -21.03
C PRO A 413 -9.26 18.56 -20.84
N PHE A 414 -8.58 18.33 -21.95
CA PHE A 414 -7.19 17.85 -21.95
C PHE A 414 -6.26 19.05 -21.81
N MET A 415 -5.23 18.91 -20.99
CA MET A 415 -4.26 19.97 -20.70
C MET A 415 -2.87 19.55 -21.17
N GLY A 416 -2.05 20.51 -21.56
CA GLY A 416 -0.62 20.34 -21.82
C GLY A 416 0.13 21.65 -21.63
N ASP A 417 1.37 21.73 -22.11
CA ASP A 417 2.28 22.85 -21.84
C ASP A 417 1.73 24.23 -22.22
N ASP A 418 0.98 24.31 -23.32
CA ASP A 418 0.40 25.55 -23.84
C ASP A 418 -1.05 25.81 -23.37
N GLY A 419 -1.56 25.01 -22.43
CA GLY A 419 -2.92 25.11 -21.88
C GLY A 419 -3.87 24.03 -22.42
N GLU A 420 -5.12 24.41 -22.67
CA GLU A 420 -6.14 23.47 -23.18
C GLU A 420 -5.77 22.92 -24.56
N LEU A 421 -5.70 21.60 -24.65
CA LEU A 421 -5.49 20.86 -25.89
C LEU A 421 -6.81 20.65 -26.62
N PHE A 422 -6.72 20.22 -27.88
CA PHE A 422 -7.87 19.82 -28.71
C PHE A 422 -8.99 20.86 -28.76
N LYS A 423 -8.63 22.16 -28.63
CA LYS A 423 -9.56 23.30 -28.60
C LYS A 423 -10.65 23.17 -27.51
N GLY A 424 -10.36 22.46 -26.42
CA GLY A 424 -11.29 22.21 -25.33
C GLY A 424 -12.40 21.21 -25.67
N HIS A 425 -12.28 20.47 -26.78
CA HIS A 425 -13.17 19.36 -27.07
C HIS A 425 -12.99 18.23 -26.06
N LYS A 426 -14.07 17.46 -25.90
CA LYS A 426 -14.18 16.39 -24.91
C LYS A 426 -14.76 15.16 -25.59
N VAL A 427 -14.57 14.01 -24.95
CA VAL A 427 -15.20 12.76 -25.34
C VAL A 427 -16.21 12.35 -24.27
N GLU A 428 -17.36 11.84 -24.68
CA GLU A 428 -18.41 11.38 -23.77
C GLU A 428 -18.51 9.86 -23.86
N PHE A 429 -18.82 9.13 -22.80
CA PHE A 429 -19.08 7.69 -22.78
C PHE A 429 -20.32 7.41 -21.94
N GLU A 430 -21.20 6.52 -22.43
CA GLU A 430 -22.30 5.99 -21.64
C GLU A 430 -21.76 4.84 -20.79
N LEU A 431 -21.96 4.89 -19.47
CA LEU A 431 -21.45 3.89 -18.55
C LEU A 431 -22.51 2.83 -18.26
N PRO A 432 -22.13 1.53 -18.23
CA PRO A 432 -23.05 0.47 -17.85
C PRO A 432 -23.35 0.53 -16.35
N ARG A 433 -24.61 0.22 -15.98
CA ARG A 433 -25.12 0.17 -14.61
C ARG A 433 -25.89 -1.12 -14.34
#